data_AF-A0AB33HLL4-F1
#
_entry.id   AF-A0AB33HLL4-F1
#
_cell.length_a   1.000
_cell.length_b   1.000
_cell.length_c   1.000
_cell.angle_alpha   90.00
_cell.angle_beta   90.00
_cell.angle_gamma   90.00
#
_symmetry.space_group_name_H-M   'P 1'
#
loop_
_entity.id
_entity.type
_entity.pdbx_description
1 polymer ?
#
loop_
_entity_poly.entity_id
_entity_poly.type
_entity_poly.pdbx_seq_one_letter_code
_entity_poly.pdbx_strand_id
1 'polypeptide(L)'
;MGTIEGGDIFVYDQQTVVVGLSERTTEAAINVLAKKIQQDSSTSFKRIFVINVPQLPNLMHLDTWLTMLDRNKFLYSPNMLAVLKAWRIDLTDPALKWNEIAGDLSTILHTIIGQKPMLIPIAGADANQTEIDIETHFDGTNYLTIAPSVVVGYARNKLTHQALEAAGVKVIAFKGNQLSLGMGSARCMSMPLVRKPL
;
A
#
# COMPACT_ATOMS: atom_id res chain seq x y z
N MET A 1 -11.89 6.69 -21.04
CA MET A 1 -11.29 7.56 -19.99
C MET A 1 -11.01 6.66 -18.79
N GLY A 2 -9.89 6.85 -18.10
CA GLY A 2 -9.57 6.08 -16.89
C GLY A 2 -9.74 6.93 -15.63
N THR A 3 -9.97 6.28 -14.49
CA THR A 3 -9.98 6.90 -13.15
C THR A 3 -8.74 6.49 -12.37
N ILE A 4 -8.27 7.39 -11.48
CA ILE A 4 -7.13 7.19 -10.58
C ILE A 4 -7.32 8.03 -9.32
N GLU A 5 -7.01 7.47 -8.15
CA GLU A 5 -7.11 8.17 -6.86
C GLU A 5 -5.83 7.99 -6.02
N GLY A 6 -5.56 8.95 -5.11
CA GLY A 6 -4.29 9.00 -4.37
C GLY A 6 -4.05 7.83 -3.40
N GLY A 7 -5.11 7.19 -2.91
CA GLY A 7 -5.00 6.00 -2.05
C GLY A 7 -4.30 4.82 -2.75
N ASP A 8 -4.36 4.76 -4.08
CA ASP A 8 -3.71 3.72 -4.88
C ASP A 8 -2.25 4.02 -5.20
N ILE A 9 -1.74 5.23 -4.94
CA ILE A 9 -0.39 5.63 -5.36
C ILE A 9 0.59 5.51 -4.21
N PHE A 10 1.67 4.78 -4.46
CA PHE A 10 2.78 4.60 -3.52
C PHE A 10 4.12 4.86 -4.21
N VAL A 11 5.01 5.55 -3.52
CA VAL A 11 6.40 5.75 -3.94
C VAL A 11 7.26 4.92 -2.99
N TYR A 12 7.76 3.77 -3.46
CA TYR A 12 8.57 2.87 -2.64
C TYR A 12 10.03 3.32 -2.59
N ASP A 13 10.56 3.82 -3.71
CA ASP A 13 11.90 4.37 -3.82
C ASP A 13 12.00 5.41 -4.96
N GLN A 14 13.22 5.91 -5.25
CA GLN A 14 13.45 6.93 -6.29
C GLN A 14 13.14 6.46 -7.72
N GLN A 15 13.11 5.15 -7.98
CA GLN A 15 12.91 4.54 -9.29
C GLN A 15 11.59 3.76 -9.39
N THR A 16 10.93 3.50 -8.27
CA THR A 16 9.79 2.58 -8.17
C THR A 16 8.53 3.26 -7.65
N VAL A 17 7.49 3.26 -8.49
CA VAL A 17 6.12 3.57 -8.09
C VAL A 17 5.33 2.26 -7.99
N VAL A 18 4.49 2.14 -6.97
CA VAL A 18 3.52 1.04 -6.84
C VAL A 18 2.11 1.63 -6.96
N VAL A 19 1.26 1.01 -7.77
CA VAL A 19 -0.09 1.49 -8.05
C VAL A 19 -1.11 0.38 -7.81
N GLY A 20 -2.19 0.70 -7.10
CA GLY A 20 -3.34 -0.19 -6.97
C GLY A 20 -4.14 -0.29 -8.27
N LEU A 21 -4.49 -1.51 -8.68
CA LEU A 21 -5.59 -1.78 -9.59
C LEU A 21 -6.80 -2.12 -8.72
N SER A 22 -7.73 -1.17 -8.60
CA SER A 22 -8.75 -1.14 -7.53
C SER A 22 -10.13 -0.74 -8.06
N GLU A 23 -11.08 -0.51 -7.17
CA GLU A 23 -12.39 0.07 -7.51
C GLU A 23 -12.26 1.49 -8.10
N ARG A 24 -11.23 2.24 -7.69
CA ARG A 24 -11.05 3.66 -8.03
C ARG A 24 -9.97 3.93 -9.06
N THR A 25 -9.01 3.02 -9.18
CA THR A 25 -7.91 3.13 -10.14
C THR A 25 -7.97 2.05 -11.20
N THR A 26 -8.07 2.49 -12.46
CA THR A 26 -8.27 1.61 -13.62
C THR A 26 -6.99 1.41 -14.41
N GLU A 27 -6.90 0.27 -15.11
CA GLU A 27 -5.79 -0.05 -16.03
C GLU A 27 -5.56 1.08 -17.06
N ALA A 28 -6.63 1.65 -17.61
CA ALA A 28 -6.54 2.76 -18.55
C ALA A 28 -5.84 3.99 -17.97
N ALA A 29 -6.07 4.33 -16.70
CA ALA A 29 -5.40 5.44 -16.05
C ALA A 29 -3.94 5.12 -15.72
N ILE A 30 -3.64 3.88 -15.33
CA ILE A 30 -2.28 3.41 -15.08
C ILE A 30 -1.44 3.49 -16.37
N ASN A 31 -2.02 3.11 -17.52
CA ASN A 31 -1.35 3.23 -18.83
C ASN A 31 -1.07 4.70 -19.19
N VAL A 32 -2.00 5.61 -18.89
CA VAL A 32 -1.77 7.06 -19.07
C VAL A 32 -0.66 7.55 -18.14
N LEU A 33 -0.67 7.15 -16.87
CA LEU A 33 0.37 7.48 -15.90
C LEU A 33 1.75 7.00 -16.37
N ALA A 34 1.87 5.73 -16.78
CA ALA A 34 3.10 5.15 -17.29
C ALA A 34 3.67 5.94 -18.47
N LYS A 35 2.82 6.28 -19.44
CA LYS A 35 3.20 7.08 -20.61
C LYS A 35 3.64 8.49 -20.22
N LYS A 36 2.95 9.12 -19.27
CA LYS A 36 3.31 10.46 -18.78
C LYS A 36 4.67 10.47 -18.08
N ILE A 37 4.93 9.50 -17.21
CA ILE A 37 6.23 9.38 -16.53
C ILE A 37 7.35 9.07 -17.55
N GLN A 38 7.12 8.17 -18.50
CA GLN A 38 8.10 7.87 -19.56
C GLN A 38 8.48 9.10 -20.39
N GLN A 39 7.53 10.03 -20.60
CA GLN A 39 7.74 11.27 -21.36
C GLN A 39 8.32 12.41 -20.51
N ASP A 40 8.37 12.27 -19.19
CA ASP A 40 8.82 13.31 -18.27
C ASP A 40 10.26 13.04 -17.82
N SER A 41 11.20 13.74 -18.46
CA SER A 41 12.63 13.67 -18.17
C SER A 41 13.02 14.24 -16.80
N SER A 42 12.11 14.92 -16.09
CA SER A 42 12.36 15.42 -14.73
C SER A 42 12.25 14.33 -13.66
N THR A 43 11.64 13.19 -13.99
CA THR A 43 11.44 12.09 -13.04
C THR A 43 12.57 11.05 -13.13
N SER A 44 12.90 10.45 -11.98
CA SER A 44 13.86 9.33 -11.90
C SER A 44 13.20 7.95 -11.98
N PHE A 45 11.87 7.89 -12.07
CA PHE A 45 11.12 6.63 -12.08
C PHE A 45 11.46 5.78 -13.31
N LYS A 46 11.67 4.49 -13.07
CA LYS A 46 12.03 3.49 -14.11
C LYS A 46 11.04 2.33 -14.18
N ARG A 47 10.22 2.13 -13.16
CA ARG A 47 9.27 1.02 -13.12
C ARG A 47 8.02 1.39 -12.35
N ILE A 48 6.90 0.86 -12.83
CA ILE A 48 5.64 0.81 -12.07
C ILE A 48 5.39 -0.64 -11.74
N PHE A 49 5.08 -0.93 -10.48
CA PHE A 49 4.44 -2.18 -10.10
C PHE A 49 2.96 -1.94 -9.87
N VAL A 50 2.13 -2.80 -10.45
CA VAL A 50 0.69 -2.74 -10.25
C VAL A 50 0.27 -3.89 -9.37
N ILE A 51 -0.55 -3.64 -8.36
CA ILE A 51 -1.07 -4.66 -7.44
C ILE A 51 -2.60 -4.66 -7.53
N ASN A 52 -3.18 -5.80 -7.91
CA ASN A 52 -4.63 -6.01 -7.88
C ASN A 52 -5.10 -6.18 -6.44
N VAL A 53 -6.18 -5.48 -6.09
CA VAL A 53 -6.82 -5.56 -4.77
C VAL A 53 -8.32 -5.85 -4.91
N PRO A 54 -8.99 -6.33 -3.83
CA PRO A 54 -10.42 -6.52 -3.86
C PRO A 54 -11.18 -5.24 -4.22
N GLN A 55 -12.17 -5.35 -5.10
CA GLN A 55 -13.02 -4.24 -5.52
C GLN A 55 -14.24 -4.16 -4.61
N LEU A 56 -14.03 -3.59 -3.41
CA LEU A 56 -15.09 -3.42 -2.41
C LEU A 56 -15.43 -1.93 -2.22
N PRO A 57 -16.72 -1.54 -2.17
CA PRO A 57 -17.11 -0.13 -2.03
C PRO A 57 -16.64 0.56 -0.74
N ASN A 58 -16.26 -0.20 0.29
CA ASN A 58 -15.82 0.32 1.59
C ASN A 58 -14.30 0.16 1.83
N LEU A 59 -13.56 -0.46 0.90
CA LEU A 59 -12.11 -0.65 0.95
C LEU A 59 -11.57 -0.48 -0.47
N MET A 60 -11.44 0.79 -0.85
CA MET A 60 -11.52 1.23 -2.25
C MET A 60 -10.15 1.36 -2.93
N HIS A 61 -9.07 1.37 -2.13
CA HIS A 61 -7.72 1.69 -2.57
C HIS A 61 -6.71 0.66 -2.08
N LEU A 62 -5.55 0.57 -2.72
CA LEU A 62 -4.44 -0.28 -2.29
C LEU A 62 -4.02 -0.02 -0.84
N ASP A 63 -4.09 1.22 -0.37
CA ASP A 63 -3.68 1.58 1.00
C ASP A 63 -4.61 1.12 2.12
N THR A 64 -5.79 0.59 1.80
CA THR A 64 -6.66 -0.11 2.75
C THR A 64 -6.33 -1.62 2.80
N TRP A 65 -5.48 -2.11 1.89
CA TRP A 65 -5.08 -3.51 1.81
C TRP A 65 -3.61 -3.76 2.15
N LEU A 66 -2.71 -2.85 1.76
CA LEU A 66 -1.26 -2.99 1.87
C LEU A 66 -0.58 -1.62 2.02
N THR A 67 0.30 -1.48 3.02
CA THR A 67 1.13 -0.29 3.21
C THR A 67 2.57 -0.63 3.55
N MET A 68 3.51 0.22 3.11
CA MET A 68 4.93 0.12 3.43
C MET A 68 5.24 1.00 4.64
N LEU A 69 5.79 0.38 5.69
CA LEU A 69 6.06 1.03 6.98
C LEU A 69 7.57 1.28 7.20
N ASP A 70 8.40 0.53 6.49
CA ASP A 70 9.86 0.64 6.48
C ASP A 70 10.41 0.00 5.19
N ARG A 71 11.72 0.09 4.96
CA ARG A 71 12.43 -0.44 3.77
C ARG A 71 12.09 -1.90 3.44
N ASN A 72 11.78 -2.70 4.46
CA ASN A 72 11.38 -4.10 4.30
C ASN A 72 10.15 -4.50 5.11
N LYS A 73 9.42 -3.57 5.75
CA LYS A 73 8.26 -3.91 6.59
C LYS A 73 6.97 -3.46 5.94
N PHE A 74 6.02 -4.38 5.84
CA PHE A 74 4.73 -4.16 5.20
C PHE A 74 3.61 -4.60 6.12
N LEU A 75 2.57 -3.79 6.18
CA LEU A 75 1.32 -4.12 6.86
C LEU A 75 0.27 -4.45 5.82
N TYR A 76 -0.42 -5.57 5.99
CA TYR A 76 -1.40 -6.04 5.01
C TYR A 76 -2.63 -6.66 5.68
N SER A 77 -3.78 -6.59 5.01
CA SER A 77 -4.96 -7.38 5.39
C SER A 77 -4.90 -8.76 4.72
N PRO A 78 -4.98 -9.88 5.47
CA PRO A 78 -5.02 -11.22 4.90
C PRO A 78 -6.14 -11.44 3.86
N ASN A 79 -7.24 -10.68 3.98
CA ASN A 79 -8.39 -10.75 3.09
C ASN A 79 -8.07 -10.37 1.63
N MET A 80 -6.97 -9.66 1.37
CA MET A 80 -6.56 -9.33 -0.01
C MET A 80 -6.00 -10.52 -0.79
N LEU A 81 -5.48 -11.55 -0.10
CA LEU A 81 -4.65 -12.59 -0.71
C LEU A 81 -5.39 -13.44 -1.74
N ALA A 82 -6.71 -13.60 -1.60
CA ALA A 82 -7.53 -14.40 -2.50
C ALA A 82 -7.62 -13.84 -3.94
N VAL A 83 -7.36 -12.54 -4.11
CA VAL A 83 -7.42 -11.85 -5.41
C VAL A 83 -6.08 -11.22 -5.82
N LEU A 84 -5.01 -11.51 -5.06
CA LEU A 84 -3.71 -10.92 -5.29
C LEU A 84 -3.18 -11.27 -6.68
N LYS A 85 -2.87 -10.23 -7.44
CA LYS A 85 -2.08 -10.31 -8.69
C LYS A 85 -1.18 -9.10 -8.76
N ALA A 86 -0.04 -9.24 -9.41
CA ALA A 86 0.88 -8.13 -9.61
C ALA A 86 1.51 -8.14 -10.99
N TRP A 87 1.84 -6.95 -11.48
CA TRP A 87 2.52 -6.77 -12.77
C TRP A 87 3.64 -5.74 -12.63
N ARG A 88 4.69 -5.87 -13.44
CA ARG A 88 5.72 -4.87 -13.66
C ARG A 88 5.55 -4.23 -15.02
N ILE A 89 5.58 -2.91 -15.06
CA ILE A 89 5.73 -2.09 -16.26
C ILE A 89 7.13 -1.48 -16.23
N ASP A 90 7.94 -1.77 -17.25
CA ASP A 90 9.23 -1.14 -17.44
C ASP A 90 9.05 0.19 -18.18
N LEU A 91 9.33 1.31 -17.51
CA LEU A 91 9.14 2.64 -18.10
C LEU A 91 10.25 3.00 -19.10
N THR A 92 11.34 2.22 -19.15
CA THR A 92 12.40 2.39 -20.14
C THR A 92 12.08 1.71 -21.47
N ASP A 93 11.12 0.78 -21.48
CA ASP A 93 10.61 0.12 -22.68
C ASP A 93 9.49 0.97 -23.32
N PRO A 94 9.63 1.44 -24.58
CA PRO A 94 8.58 2.17 -25.30
C PRO A 94 7.25 1.41 -25.41
N ALA A 95 7.26 0.08 -25.30
CA ALA A 95 6.06 -0.74 -25.40
C ALA A 95 5.20 -0.73 -24.13
N LEU A 96 5.75 -0.34 -22.96
CA LEU A 96 5.04 -0.26 -21.68
C LEU A 96 4.20 -1.51 -21.35
N LYS A 97 4.76 -2.69 -21.62
CA LYS A 97 4.06 -3.97 -21.40
C LYS A 97 3.90 -4.27 -19.91
N TRP A 98 2.78 -4.88 -19.57
CA TRP A 98 2.50 -5.42 -18.25
C TRP A 98 3.02 -6.85 -18.17
N ASN A 99 4.06 -7.06 -17.37
CA ASN A 99 4.66 -8.38 -17.15
C ASN A 99 4.18 -8.90 -15.80
N GLU A 100 3.40 -9.98 -15.79
CA GLU A 100 2.87 -10.57 -14.56
C GLU A 100 4.00 -11.10 -13.67
N ILE A 101 3.87 -10.88 -12.36
CA ILE A 101 4.77 -11.39 -11.33
C ILE A 101 4.03 -12.51 -10.62
N ALA A 102 4.40 -13.75 -10.92
CA ALA A 102 3.83 -14.91 -10.26
C ALA A 102 4.42 -15.09 -8.85
N GLY A 103 3.59 -15.50 -7.90
CA GLY A 103 4.01 -15.83 -6.54
C GLY A 103 3.05 -15.29 -5.48
N ASP A 104 3.39 -15.57 -4.23
CA ASP A 104 2.71 -15.01 -3.07
C ASP A 104 3.11 -13.54 -2.83
N LEU A 105 2.46 -12.89 -1.86
CA LEU A 105 2.74 -11.50 -1.50
C LEU A 105 4.22 -11.28 -1.14
N SER A 106 4.84 -12.25 -0.47
CA SER A 106 6.26 -12.20 -0.10
C SER A 106 7.16 -12.18 -1.33
N THR A 107 6.91 -13.05 -2.31
CA THR A 107 7.66 -13.13 -3.57
C THR A 107 7.50 -11.87 -4.41
N ILE A 108 6.27 -11.36 -4.50
CA ILE A 108 5.96 -10.11 -5.20
C ILE A 108 6.73 -8.95 -4.56
N LEU A 109 6.60 -8.76 -3.25
CA LEU A 109 7.27 -7.66 -2.55
C LEU A 109 8.80 -7.81 -2.60
N HIS A 110 9.33 -9.02 -2.49
CA HIS A 110 10.76 -9.29 -2.67
C HIS A 110 11.26 -8.84 -4.04
N THR A 111 10.49 -9.10 -5.10
CA THR A 111 10.80 -8.65 -6.46
C THR A 111 10.80 -7.13 -6.57
N ILE A 112 9.92 -6.45 -5.84
CA ILE A 112 9.81 -4.98 -5.83
C ILE A 112 10.99 -4.34 -5.12
N ILE A 113 11.33 -4.80 -3.91
CA ILE A 113 12.31 -4.14 -3.04
C ILE A 113 13.72 -4.74 -3.09
N GLY A 114 13.90 -5.90 -3.75
CA GLY A 114 15.19 -6.58 -3.88
C GLY A 114 15.75 -7.20 -2.59
N GLN A 115 14.94 -7.31 -1.54
CA GLN A 115 15.31 -7.89 -0.24
C GLN A 115 14.12 -8.61 0.40
N LYS A 116 14.37 -9.46 1.40
CA LYS A 116 13.30 -10.23 2.06
C LYS A 116 12.31 -9.30 2.77
N PRO A 117 11.01 -9.31 2.42
CA PRO A 117 10.01 -8.52 3.13
C PRO A 117 9.64 -9.19 4.46
N MET A 118 9.32 -8.35 5.44
CA MET A 118 8.63 -8.69 6.68
C MET A 118 7.17 -8.31 6.51
N LEU A 119 6.30 -9.31 6.56
CA LEU A 119 4.86 -9.14 6.43
C LEU A 119 4.22 -9.15 7.81
N ILE A 120 3.48 -8.09 8.12
CA ILE A 120 2.74 -7.91 9.36
C ILE A 120 1.26 -7.98 9.00
N PRO A 121 0.53 -9.04 9.36
CA PRO A 121 -0.91 -9.10 9.11
C PRO A 121 -1.67 -8.16 10.07
N ILE A 122 -2.77 -7.58 9.60
CA ILE A 122 -3.77 -6.93 10.47
C ILE A 122 -4.14 -7.89 11.61
N ALA A 123 -4.30 -7.31 12.81
CA ALA A 123 -4.60 -8.01 14.05
C ALA A 123 -3.55 -9.03 14.54
N GLY A 124 -2.46 -9.26 13.80
CA GLY A 124 -1.40 -10.20 14.17
C GLY A 124 -1.61 -11.62 13.62
N ALA A 125 -0.57 -12.46 13.74
CA ALA A 125 -0.52 -13.76 13.07
C ALA A 125 -1.54 -14.79 13.58
N ASP A 126 -1.93 -14.67 14.86
CA ASP A 126 -2.84 -15.60 15.53
C ASP A 126 -4.28 -15.08 15.62
N ALA A 127 -4.59 -13.97 14.95
CA ALA A 127 -5.92 -13.37 14.97
C ALA A 127 -6.95 -14.27 14.27
N ASN A 128 -8.16 -14.31 14.83
CA ASN A 128 -9.28 -14.96 14.16
C ASN A 128 -9.90 -14.06 13.08
N GLN A 129 -10.74 -14.64 12.21
CA GLN A 129 -11.34 -13.90 11.09
C GLN A 129 -12.13 -12.67 11.53
N THR A 130 -12.87 -12.74 12.64
CA THR A 130 -13.65 -11.62 13.16
C THR A 130 -12.76 -10.44 13.55
N GLU A 131 -11.62 -10.71 14.17
CA GLU A 131 -10.63 -9.68 14.55
C GLU A 131 -10.01 -9.02 13.32
N ILE A 132 -9.64 -9.84 12.32
CA ILE A 132 -9.13 -9.36 11.03
C ILE A 132 -10.15 -8.46 10.34
N ASP A 133 -11.42 -8.89 10.28
CA ASP A 133 -12.48 -8.16 9.60
C ASP A 133 -12.80 -6.83 10.29
N ILE A 134 -12.85 -6.82 11.63
CA ILE A 134 -13.10 -5.59 12.41
C ILE A 134 -11.99 -4.57 12.18
N GLU A 135 -10.72 -4.96 12.34
CA GLU A 135 -9.62 -3.99 12.20
C GLU A 135 -9.33 -3.63 10.74
N THR A 136 -9.61 -4.52 9.79
CA THR A 136 -9.59 -4.17 8.35
C THR A 136 -10.66 -3.13 8.04
N HIS A 137 -11.89 -3.31 8.55
CA HIS A 137 -13.00 -2.38 8.33
C HIS A 137 -12.70 -0.95 8.83
N PHE A 138 -11.90 -0.82 9.90
CA PHE A 138 -11.46 0.47 10.43
C PHE A 138 -10.07 0.88 9.95
N ASP A 139 -9.76 0.57 8.69
CA ASP A 139 -8.56 1.00 7.97
C ASP A 139 -7.25 0.65 8.71
N GLY A 140 -7.19 -0.57 9.25
CA GLY A 140 -6.07 -1.08 10.04
C GLY A 140 -4.73 -1.07 9.32
N THR A 141 -4.69 -1.10 7.99
CA THR A 141 -3.48 -0.98 7.18
C THR A 141 -3.03 0.47 6.97
N ASN A 142 -3.93 1.44 7.09
CA ASN A 142 -3.80 2.78 6.55
C ASN A 142 -3.02 3.76 7.48
N TYR A 143 -1.92 3.27 8.05
CA TYR A 143 -1.03 4.06 8.88
C TYR A 143 -0.20 5.04 8.05
N LEU A 144 0.03 6.25 8.58
CA LEU A 144 0.96 7.22 8.01
C LEU A 144 2.37 6.98 8.56
N THR A 145 3.29 6.54 7.72
CA THR A 145 4.72 6.44 8.07
C THR A 145 5.36 7.83 8.05
N ILE A 146 5.82 8.33 9.20
CA ILE A 146 6.47 9.66 9.31
C ILE A 146 8.00 9.56 9.31
N ALA A 147 8.54 8.41 9.70
CA ALA A 147 9.94 8.02 9.56
C ALA A 147 10.01 6.49 9.41
N PRO A 148 11.13 5.90 8.93
CA PRO A 148 11.29 4.45 8.87
C PRO A 148 10.92 3.78 10.20
N SER A 149 9.96 2.85 10.19
CA SER A 149 9.42 2.19 11.40
C SER A 149 8.82 3.13 12.45
N VAL A 150 8.33 4.32 12.06
CA VAL A 150 7.56 5.23 12.93
C VAL A 150 6.28 5.64 12.23
N VAL A 151 5.15 5.22 12.79
CA VAL A 151 3.83 5.34 12.14
C VAL A 151 2.83 6.08 13.02
N VAL A 152 1.85 6.72 12.38
CA VAL A 152 0.72 7.40 13.02
C VAL A 152 -0.58 6.73 12.57
N GLY A 153 -1.51 6.48 13.49
CA GLY A 153 -2.80 5.85 13.17
C GLY A 153 -3.77 5.84 14.35
N TYR A 154 -4.96 5.28 14.13
CA TYR A 154 -5.99 5.25 15.16
C TYR A 154 -5.67 4.29 16.31
N ALA A 155 -5.96 4.73 17.54
CA ALA A 155 -5.83 3.91 18.75
C ALA A 155 -6.84 2.74 18.86
N ARG A 156 -7.81 2.65 17.95
CA ARG A 156 -8.89 1.65 18.01
C ARG A 156 -8.48 0.25 17.53
N ASN A 157 -7.50 0.17 16.63
CA ASN A 157 -7.01 -1.08 16.03
C ASN A 157 -5.90 -1.65 16.93
N LYS A 158 -6.30 -2.16 18.10
CA LYS A 158 -5.41 -2.53 19.20
C LYS A 158 -4.53 -3.73 18.85
N LEU A 159 -5.08 -4.72 18.16
CA LEU A 159 -4.34 -5.94 17.81
C LEU A 159 -3.30 -5.63 16.74
N THR A 160 -3.66 -4.84 15.73
CA THR A 160 -2.70 -4.34 14.73
C THR A 160 -1.61 -3.49 15.37
N HIS A 161 -1.95 -2.63 16.34
CA HIS A 161 -0.96 -1.86 17.10
C HIS A 161 0.05 -2.80 17.79
N GLN A 162 -0.42 -3.83 18.49
CA GLN A 162 0.44 -4.81 19.15
C GLN A 162 1.33 -5.56 18.15
N ALA A 163 0.78 -5.96 17.00
CA ALA A 163 1.54 -6.61 15.93
C ALA A 163 2.64 -5.71 15.36
N LEU A 164 2.36 -4.41 15.21
CA LEU A 164 3.34 -3.41 14.77
C LEU A 164 4.47 -3.23 15.79
N GLU A 165 4.14 -3.08 17.08
CA GLU A 165 5.15 -2.95 18.14
C GLU A 165 6.02 -4.21 18.26
N ALA A 166 5.42 -5.40 18.16
CA ALA A 166 6.14 -6.67 18.14
C ALA A 166 7.10 -6.79 16.94
N ALA A 167 6.77 -6.16 15.81
CA ALA A 167 7.63 -6.07 14.63
C ALA A 167 8.66 -4.93 14.69
N GLY A 168 8.79 -4.24 15.82
CA GLY A 168 9.74 -3.14 16.02
C GLY A 168 9.32 -1.83 15.35
N VAL A 169 8.02 -1.66 15.06
CA VAL A 169 7.46 -0.41 14.53
C VAL A 169 6.93 0.43 15.70
N LYS A 170 7.43 1.67 15.83
CA LYS A 170 6.92 2.63 16.80
C LYS A 170 5.59 3.19 16.33
N VAL A 171 4.55 3.01 17.13
CA VAL A 171 3.21 3.53 16.83
C VAL A 171 2.92 4.79 17.66
N ILE A 172 2.53 5.86 16.97
CA ILE A 172 2.02 7.11 17.56
C ILE A 172 0.51 7.10 17.36
N ALA A 173 -0.21 6.57 18.34
CA ALA A 173 -1.66 6.43 18.26
C ALA A 173 -2.38 7.72 18.67
N PHE A 174 -3.52 8.01 18.01
CA PHE A 174 -4.43 9.07 18.42
C PHE A 174 -5.89 8.59 18.45
N LYS A 175 -6.73 9.27 19.24
CA LYS A 175 -8.17 8.99 19.31
C LYS A 175 -8.85 9.60 18.08
N GLY A 176 -9.39 8.76 17.21
CA GLY A 176 -10.04 9.17 15.96
C GLY A 176 -11.37 8.48 15.70
N ASN A 177 -12.11 8.10 16.75
CA ASN A 177 -13.31 7.26 16.63
C ASN A 177 -14.35 7.85 15.66
N GLN A 178 -14.58 9.17 15.70
CA GLN A 178 -15.52 9.82 14.78
C GLN A 178 -14.94 9.95 13.37
N LEU A 179 -13.65 10.28 13.24
CA LEU A 179 -12.97 10.36 11.94
C LEU A 179 -13.01 9.02 11.20
N SER A 180 -12.81 7.91 11.93
CA SER A 180 -12.84 6.57 11.34
C SER A 180 -14.19 6.14 10.77
N LEU A 181 -15.29 6.84 11.10
CA LEU A 181 -16.58 6.61 10.45
C LEU A 181 -16.58 7.09 8.99
N GLY A 182 -15.62 7.93 8.61
CA GLY A 182 -15.37 8.35 7.23
C GLY A 182 -14.57 7.34 6.39
N MET A 183 -14.26 6.15 6.92
CA MET A 183 -13.56 5.07 6.20
C MET A 183 -12.18 5.49 5.66
N GLY A 184 -11.37 6.10 6.53
CA GLY A 184 -9.96 6.35 6.25
C GLY A 184 -9.18 6.63 7.54
N SER A 185 -7.90 6.26 7.56
CA SER A 185 -6.99 6.51 8.69
C SER A 185 -5.98 7.62 8.36
N ALA A 186 -4.88 7.69 9.12
CA ALA A 186 -3.92 8.77 9.06
C ALA A 186 -3.32 8.98 7.66
N ARG A 187 -3.11 7.91 6.87
CA ARG A 187 -2.60 8.04 5.50
C ARG A 187 -3.63 8.74 4.62
N CYS A 188 -4.89 8.31 4.63
CA CYS A 188 -5.98 8.92 3.86
C CYS A 188 -6.19 10.42 4.19
N MET A 189 -5.90 10.83 5.42
CA MET A 189 -6.02 12.22 5.87
C MET A 189 -4.77 13.08 5.58
N SER A 190 -3.82 12.57 4.79
CA SER A 190 -2.52 13.23 4.60
C SER A 190 -2.00 13.11 3.16
N MET A 191 -1.22 14.10 2.74
CA MET A 191 -0.53 14.12 1.45
C MET A 191 0.90 14.64 1.67
N PRO A 192 1.91 13.76 1.79
CA PRO A 192 3.29 14.20 1.98
C PRO A 192 3.78 15.07 0.82
N LEU A 193 4.20 16.30 1.12
CA LEU A 193 4.73 17.22 0.11
C LEU A 193 6.24 17.04 -0.11
N VAL A 194 6.98 16.83 0.99
CA VAL A 194 8.43 16.62 0.97
C VAL A 194 8.80 15.59 2.02
N ARG A 195 9.63 14.62 1.66
CA ARG A 195 10.27 13.67 2.58
C ARG A 195 11.78 13.76 2.40
N LYS A 196 12.54 13.60 3.50
CA LYS A 196 13.99 13.49 3.42
C LYS A 196 14.35 12.25 2.58
N PRO A 197 15.32 12.33 1.65
CA PRO A 197 15.82 11.16 0.94
C PRO A 197 16.24 10.04 1.91
N LEU A 198 15.96 8.80 1.51
CA LEU A 198 16.38 7.59 2.22
C LEU A 198 17.89 7.37 2.14
#